data_AF-A0A7V5TN72-F1
#
_entry.id   AF-A0A7V5TN72-F1
#
_cell.length_a   1.000
_cell.length_b   1.000
_cell.length_c   1.000
_cell.angle_alpha   90.00
_cell.angle_beta   90.00
_cell.angle_gamma   90.00
#
_symmetry.space_group_name_H-M   'P 1'
#
loop_
_entity.id
_entity.type
_entity.pdbx_description
1 polymer ?
#
loop_
_entity_poly.entity_id
_entity_poly.type
_entity_poly.pdbx_seq_one_letter_code
_entity_poly.pdbx_strand_id
1 'polypeptide(L)' 'EGDAEMAEKADYVLYAPETPYLLSPVVNVIPLQLLAYHLAVRRGADVDQPRNLAKSVTVE' A
#
# COMPACT_ATOMS: atom_id res chain seq x y z
N GLU A 1 2.27 -11.32 -18.76
CA GLU A 1 1.09 -10.43 -19.01
C GLU A 1 0.13 -10.50 -17.83
N GLY A 2 -0.39 -9.35 -17.41
CA GLY A 2 -1.23 -9.23 -16.21
C GLY A 2 -2.60 -9.90 -16.34
N ASP A 3 -3.32 -10.00 -15.22
CA ASP A 3 -4.64 -10.61 -15.17
C ASP A 3 -5.67 -9.76 -15.94
N ALA A 4 -6.11 -10.25 -17.09
CA ALA A 4 -7.10 -9.59 -17.94
C ALA A 4 -8.52 -9.66 -17.36
N GLU A 5 -8.83 -10.68 -16.55
CA GLU A 5 -10.14 -10.83 -15.90
C GLU A 5 -10.35 -9.72 -14.86
N MET A 6 -9.27 -9.26 -14.23
CA MET A 6 -9.33 -8.15 -13.28
C MET A 6 -9.74 -6.82 -13.93
N ALA A 7 -9.39 -6.60 -15.21
CA ALA A 7 -9.77 -5.40 -15.95
C ALA A 7 -11.28 -5.33 -16.24
N GLU A 8 -11.98 -6.48 -16.26
CA GLU A 8 -13.43 -6.53 -16.45
C GLU A 8 -14.20 -6.28 -15.16
N LYS A 9 -13.56 -6.48 -13.99
CA LYS A 9 -14.21 -6.45 -12.67
C LYS A 9 -13.94 -5.17 -11.88
N ALA A 10 -12.96 -4.36 -12.26
CA ALA A 10 -12.56 -3.17 -11.52
C ALA A 10 -12.42 -1.96 -12.44
N ASP A 11 -12.82 -0.78 -11.95
CA ASP A 11 -12.67 0.49 -12.68
C ASP A 11 -11.19 0.86 -12.91
N TYR A 12 -10.31 0.42 -12.01
CA TYR A 12 -8.88 0.70 -12.07
C TYR A 12 -8.08 -0.55 -11.70
N VAL A 13 -7.11 -0.91 -12.55
CA VAL A 13 -6.16 -1.99 -12.30
C VAL A 13 -4.74 -1.42 -12.25
N LEU A 14 -4.01 -1.71 -11.17
CA LEU A 14 -2.60 -1.37 -11.03
C LEU A 14 -1.75 -2.60 -11.34
N TYR A 15 -1.11 -2.61 -12.50
CA TYR A 15 -0.20 -3.68 -12.87
C TYR A 15 1.13 -3.53 -12.15
N ALA A 16 1.55 -4.59 -11.45
CA ALA A 16 2.88 -4.69 -10.85
C ALA A 16 3.89 -5.24 -11.88
N PRO A 17 5.18 -4.87 -11.78
CA PRO A 17 6.20 -5.46 -12.63
C PRO A 17 6.37 -6.96 -12.32
N GLU A 18 6.82 -7.71 -13.33
CA GLU A 18 7.22 -9.10 -13.12
C GLU A 18 8.37 -9.18 -12.13
N THR A 19 8.20 -10.00 -11.09
CA THR A 19 9.16 -10.16 -10.00
C THR A 19 9.26 -11.62 -9.60
N PRO A 20 10.41 -12.07 -9.07
CA PRO A 20 10.54 -13.40 -8.51
C PRO A 20 9.44 -13.65 -7.46
N TYR A 21 8.87 -14.86 -7.46
CA TYR A 21 7.74 -15.21 -6.59
C TYR A 21 7.96 -14.84 -5.11
N LEU A 22 9.18 -15.08 -4.60
CA LEU A 22 9.54 -14.76 -3.21
C LEU A 22 9.61 -13.25 -2.90
N LEU A 23 9.76 -12.41 -3.92
CA LEU A 23 9.83 -10.94 -3.79
C LEU A 23 8.50 -10.25 -4.10
N SER A 24 7.55 -10.97 -4.72
CA SER A 24 6.22 -10.45 -5.06
C SER A 24 5.50 -9.77 -3.87
N PRO A 25 5.52 -10.31 -2.63
CA PRO A 25 4.90 -9.62 -1.48
C PRO A 25 5.52 -8.25 -1.18
N VAL A 26 6.83 -8.11 -1.34
CA VAL A 26 7.56 -6.86 -1.08
C VAL A 26 7.22 -5.80 -2.14
N VAL A 27 7.08 -6.20 -3.40
CA VAL A 27 6.74 -5.26 -4.48
C VAL A 27 5.27 -4.86 -4.43
N ASN A 28 4.37 -5.80 -4.12
CA ASN A 28 2.94 -5.54 -4.06
C ASN A 28 2.50 -4.66 -2.88
N VAL A 29 3.29 -4.56 -1.80
CA VAL A 29 2.95 -3.67 -0.67
C VAL A 29 3.25 -2.19 -0.95
N ILE A 30 4.17 -1.89 -1.87
CA ILE A 30 4.57 -0.52 -2.20
C ILE A 30 3.39 0.35 -2.67
N PRO A 31 2.56 -0.05 -3.65
CA PRO A 31 1.42 0.77 -4.08
C PRO A 31 0.40 0.99 -2.95
N LEU A 32 0.25 0.03 -2.02
CA LEU A 32 -0.63 0.17 -0.86
C LEU A 32 -0.08 1.19 0.14
N GLN A 33 1.23 1.19 0.38
CA GLN A 33 1.90 2.20 1.21
C GLN A 33 1.76 3.60 0.62
N LEU A 34 1.95 3.75 -0.69
CA LEU A 34 1.78 5.03 -1.39
C LEU A 34 0.32 5.52 -1.36
N LEU A 35 -0.64 4.60 -1.54
CA LEU A 35 -2.07 4.92 -1.43
C LEU A 35 -2.41 5.46 -0.04
N ALA A 36 -1.94 4.79 1.01
CA ALA A 36 -2.14 5.22 2.40
C ALA A 36 -1.52 6.60 2.66
N TYR A 37 -0.27 6.80 2.21
CA TYR A 37 0.43 8.07 2.31
C TYR A 37 -0.34 9.21 1.65
N HIS A 38 -0.70 9.06 0.37
CA HIS A 38 -1.40 10.12 -0.35
C HIS A 38 -2.80 10.40 0.21
N LEU A 39 -3.49 9.38 0.74
CA LEU A 39 -4.77 9.57 1.42
C LEU A 39 -4.60 10.35 2.73
N ALA A 40 -3.58 10.01 3.54
CA ALA A 40 -3.30 10.69 4.80
C ALA A 40 -2.93 12.16 4.57
N VAL A 41 -2.06 12.45 3.59
CA VAL A 41 -1.71 13.83 3.19
C VAL A 41 -2.96 14.61 2.74
N ARG A 42 -3.79 14.03 1.87
CA ARG A 42 -5.03 14.68 1.40
C ARG A 42 -6.05 14.91 2.53
N ARG A 43 -6.05 14.06 3.55
CA ARG A 43 -6.91 14.22 4.73
C ARG A 43 -6.34 15.21 5.77
N GLY A 44 -5.13 15.73 5.57
CA GLY A 44 -4.44 16.56 6.56
C GLY A 44 -4.11 15.79 7.85
N ALA A 45 -3.98 14.46 7.77
CA ALA A 45 -3.56 13.65 8.90
C ALA A 45 -2.03 13.73 9.08
N ASP A 46 -1.57 13.63 10.32
CA ASP A 46 -0.15 13.49 10.61
C ASP A 46 0.33 12.09 10.19
N VAL A 47 1.15 12.07 9.14
CA VAL A 47 1.68 10.84 8.52
C VAL A 47 2.78 10.22 9.39
N ASP A 48 3.62 11.06 10.00
CA ASP A 48 4.79 10.62 10.75
C ASP A 48 4.42 10.24 12.18
N GLN A 49 3.38 10.90 12.74
CA GLN A 49 2.88 10.69 14.09
C GLN A 49 1.37 10.44 14.09
N PRO A 50 0.91 9.27 13.60
CA PRO A 50 -0.50 8.94 13.59
C PRO A 50 -1.08 8.92 15.01
N ARG A 51 -2.31 9.43 15.15
CA ARG A 51 -3.00 9.54 16.45
C ARG A 51 -3.07 8.19 17.15
N ASN A 52 -2.80 8.20 18.45
CA ASN A 52 -2.88 7.03 19.35
C ASN A 52 -1.85 5.93 19.08
N LEU A 53 -0.82 6.18 18.26
CA LEU A 53 0.26 5.24 18.00
C LEU A 53 1.59 5.76 18.52
N ALA A 54 2.41 4.83 18.99
CA ALA A 54 3.82 5.06 19.30
C ALA A 54 4.67 4.28 18.30
N LYS A 55 5.91 4.72 18.08
CA LYS A 55 6.86 4.02 17.20
C LYS A 55 7.13 2.58 17.66
N SER A 56 7.14 2.38 18.97
CA SER A 56 7.21 1.08 19.63
C SER A 56 6.50 1.19 20.99
N VAL A 57 5.77 0.16 21.39
CA VAL A 57 5.18 0.06 22.73
C VAL A 57 6.20 -0.64 23.62
N THR A 58 6.76 0.08 24.59
CA THR A 58 7.87 -0.40 25.43
C THR A 58 7.49 -0.56 26.90
N VAL A 59 6.22 -0.34 27.25
CA VAL A 59 5.68 -0.52 28.61
C VAL A 59 4.56 -1.56 28.55
N GLU A 60 4.61 -2.52 29.46
CA GLU A 60 3.55 -3.51 29.70
C GLU A 60 2.42 -2.92 30.55
#